data_AF-A0ABD5N1P2-F1
#
_entry.id   AF-A0ABD5N1P2-F1
#
_cell.length_a   1.000
_cell.length_b   1.000
_cell.length_c   1.000
_cell.angle_alpha   90.00
_cell.angle_beta   90.00
_cell.angle_gamma   90.00
#
_symmetry.space_group_name_H-M   'P 1'
#
loop_
_entity.id
_entity.type
_entity.pdbx_description
1 polymer ?
#
loop_
_entity_poly.entity_id
_entity_poly.type
_entity_poly.pdbx_seq_one_letter_code
_entity_poly.pdbx_strand_id
1 'polypeptide(L)' 'MNKHLTGIVSVVFFFIVGIIILLEQYLSYGMWFQVKDIHHETFAIASFALAIGILIGSNYPKK' A
#
# COMPACT_ATOMS: atom_id res chain seq x y z
N MET A 1 0.96 21.76 7.46
CA MET A 1 1.55 20.42 7.71
C MET A 1 2.79 20.27 6.82
N ASN A 2 3.92 19.80 7.35
CA ASN A 2 5.16 19.65 6.57
C ASN A 2 4.94 18.62 5.44
N LYS A 3 5.30 18.93 4.19
CA LYS A 3 5.06 18.05 3.02
C LYS A 3 5.71 16.67 3.19
N HIS A 4 6.83 16.62 3.91
CA HIS A 4 7.48 15.37 4.28
C HIS A 4 6.64 14.58 5.30
N LEU A 5 6.08 15.25 6.30
CA LEU A 5 5.20 14.60 7.28
C LEU A 5 3.94 14.05 6.62
N THR A 6 3.32 14.82 5.70
CA THR A 6 2.16 14.32 4.94
C THR A 6 2.52 13.13 4.07
N GLY A 7 3.67 13.16 3.41
CA GLY A 7 4.17 12.03 2.62
C GLY A 7 4.36 10.78 3.47
N ILE A 8 5.03 10.89 4.61
CA ILE A 8 5.26 9.76 5.54
C ILE A 8 3.94 9.18 6.05
N VAL A 9 3.00 10.03 6.49
CA VAL A 9 1.69 9.57 6.96
C VAL A 9 0.95 8.82 5.85
N SER A 10 0.96 9.33 4.62
CA SER A 10 0.34 8.65 3.48
C SER A 10 1.01 7.33 3.14
N VAL A 11 2.35 7.24 3.19
CA VAL A 11 3.10 5.99 2.98
C VAL A 11 2.66 4.93 3.99
N VAL A 12 2.66 5.28 5.28
CA VAL A 12 2.25 4.37 6.37
C VAL A 12 0.81 3.92 6.18
N PHE A 13 -0.09 4.85 5.87
CA PHE A 13 -1.50 4.54 5.62
C PHE A 13 -1.68 3.51 4.50
N PHE A 14 -1.09 3.74 3.32
CA PHE A 14 -1.26 2.83 2.18
C PHE A 14 -0.58 1.47 2.39
N PHE A 15 0.54 1.42 3.13
CA PHE A 15 1.13 0.15 3.55
C PHE A 15 0.21 -0.64 4.46
N ILE A 16 -0.38 0.01 5.47
CA ILE A 16 -1.33 -0.65 6.38
C ILE A 16 -2.56 -1.14 5.62
N VAL A 17 -3.11 -0.34 4.71
CA VAL A 17 -4.25 -0.75 3.86
C VAL A 17 -3.91 -2.00 3.05
N GLY A 18 -2.76 -2.04 2.38
CA GLY A 18 -2.33 -3.22 1.63
C GLY A 18 -2.20 -4.47 2.50
N ILE A 19 -1.68 -4.34 3.73
CA ILE A 19 -1.59 -5.45 4.69
C ILE A 19 -2.97 -5.91 5.15
N ILE A 20 -3.89 -4.98 5.44
CA ILE A 20 -5.26 -5.31 5.87
C ILE A 20 -6.00 -6.10 4.80
N ILE A 21 -5.83 -5.73 3.52
CA ILE A 21 -6.44 -6.44 2.38
C ILE A 21 -5.93 -7.89 2.33
N LEU A 22 -4.61 -8.10 2.45
CA LEU A 22 -4.04 -9.45 2.46
C LEU A 22 -4.40 -10.24 3.73
N LEU A 23 -4.58 -9.55 4.86
CA LEU A 23 -5.00 -10.16 6.12
C LEU A 23 -6.45 -10.64 6.03
N GLU A 24 -7.35 -9.84 5.47
CA GLU A 24 -8.74 -10.26 5.20
C GLU A 24 -8.74 -11.53 4.34
N GLN A 25 -7.95 -11.54 3.25
CA GLN A 25 -7.86 -12.72 2.40
C GLN A 25 -7.33 -13.94 3.14
N TYR A 26 -6.32 -13.77 4.00
CA TYR A 26 -5.79 -14.84 4.83
C TYR A 26 -6.85 -15.38 5.81
N LEU A 27 -7.64 -14.51 6.42
CA LEU A 27 -8.72 -14.92 7.34
C LEU A 27 -9.87 -15.63 6.61
N SER A 28 -10.15 -15.24 5.38
CA SER A 28 -11.23 -15.79 4.55
C SER A 28 -10.86 -17.13 3.90
N TYR A 29 -9.60 -17.29 3.43
CA TYR A 29 -9.19 -18.44 2.61
C TYR A 29 -7.98 -19.22 3.17
N GLY A 30 -7.38 -18.76 4.27
CA GLY A 30 -6.20 -19.41 4.88
C GLY A 30 -4.90 -19.18 4.12
N MET A 31 -4.89 -18.31 3.11
CA MET A 31 -3.72 -18.03 2.26
C MET A 31 -3.58 -16.52 2.06
N TRP A 32 -2.35 -16.03 2.11
CA TRP A 32 -2.07 -14.60 1.92
C TRP A 32 -2.21 -14.13 0.48
N PHE A 33 -1.98 -15.02 -0.48
CA PHE A 33 -1.99 -14.70 -1.91
C PHE A 33 -2.61 -15.85 -2.70
N GLN A 34 -3.61 -15.53 -3.52
CA GLN A 34 -4.40 -16.49 -4.27
C GLN A 34 -4.74 -15.92 -5.65
N VAL A 35 -4.04 -16.38 -6.69
CA VAL A 35 -4.24 -15.91 -8.09
C VAL A 35 -5.69 -16.02 -8.58
N LYS A 36 -6.48 -16.93 -8.01
CA LYS A 36 -7.91 -17.07 -8.35
C LYS A 36 -8.76 -15.89 -7.87
N ASP A 37 -8.31 -15.15 -6.85
CA ASP A 37 -9.01 -13.99 -6.28
C ASP A 37 -8.27 -12.68 -6.54
N ILE A 38 -7.96 -12.45 -7.83
CA ILE A 38 -7.12 -11.34 -8.33
C ILE A 38 -7.47 -9.95 -7.79
N HIS A 39 -8.69 -9.75 -7.27
CA HIS A 39 -9.14 -8.49 -6.70
C HIS A 39 -8.28 -8.11 -5.49
N HIS A 40 -8.16 -8.99 -4.48
CA HIS A 40 -7.41 -8.67 -3.27
C HIS A 40 -5.92 -8.43 -3.56
N GLU A 41 -5.30 -9.24 -4.42
CA GLU A 41 -3.89 -9.02 -4.78
C GLU A 41 -3.70 -7.71 -5.54
N THR A 42 -4.59 -7.41 -6.50
CA THR A 42 -4.47 -6.19 -7.29
C THR A 42 -4.59 -4.96 -6.40
N PHE A 43 -5.55 -4.94 -5.48
CA PHE A 43 -5.72 -3.82 -4.55
C PHE A 43 -4.56 -3.69 -3.54
N ALA A 44 -4.05 -4.82 -3.02
CA ALA A 44 -2.88 -4.80 -2.15
C ALA A 44 -1.63 -4.28 -2.88
N ILE A 45 -1.35 -4.80 -4.08
CA ILE A 45 -0.21 -4.38 -4.91
C ILE A 45 -0.34 -2.90 -5.30
N ALA A 46 -1.52 -2.45 -5.72
CA ALA A 46 -1.76 -1.05 -6.05
C ALA A 46 -1.51 -0.14 -4.83
N SER A 47 -1.93 -0.56 -3.64
CA SER A 47 -1.70 0.18 -2.39
C SER A 47 -0.20 0.29 -2.07
N PHE A 48 0.55 -0.81 -2.21
CA PHE A 48 2.00 -0.79 -2.02
C PHE A 48 2.73 0.05 -3.08
N ALA A 49 2.33 -0.06 -4.34
CA ALA A 49 2.89 0.73 -5.43
C ALA A 49 2.67 2.23 -5.22
N LEU A 50 1.48 2.63 -4.76
CA LEU A 50 1.18 4.01 -4.42
C LEU A 50 2.01 4.49 -3.22
N ALA A 51 2.16 3.69 -2.17
CA ALA A 51 3.01 4.02 -1.04
C ALA A 51 4.47 4.27 -1.48
N ILE A 52 5.01 3.39 -2.33
CA ILE A 52 6.35 3.54 -2.90
C ILE A 52 6.44 4.80 -3.78
N GLY A 53 5.43 5.06 -4.61
CA GLY A 53 5.36 6.25 -5.46
C GLY A 53 5.37 7.56 -4.65
N ILE A 54 4.63 7.60 -3.53
CA ILE A 54 4.62 8.74 -2.61
C ILE A 54 5.98 8.88 -1.92
N LEU A 55 6.59 7.78 -1.48
CA LEU A 55 7.92 7.80 -0.87
C LEU A 55 8.95 8.40 -1.83
N ILE A 56 8.97 7.96 -3.09
CA ILE A 56 9.90 8.49 -4.10
C ILE A 56 9.59 9.97 -4.40
N GLY A 57 8.33 10.30 -4.69
CA GLY A 57 7.91 11.66 -5.08
C GLY A 57 8.09 12.70 -3.97
N SER A 58 7.93 12.30 -2.71
CA SER A 58 8.14 13.19 -1.55
C SER A 58 9.61 13.50 -1.25
N ASN A 59 10.53 12.70 -1.77
CA ASN A 59 11.98 12.91 -1.66
C ASN A 59 12.59 13.56 -2.91
N TYR A 60 11.80 13.77 -3.97
CA TYR A 60 12.31 14.38 -5.19
C TYR A 60 12.53 15.89 -4.99
N PRO A 61 13.76 16.40 -5.20
CA PRO A 61 14.04 17.83 -5.05
C PRO A 61 13.28 18.62 -6.12
N LYS A 62 12.56 19.65 -5.71
CA LYS A 62 11.99 20.62 -6.65
C LYS A 62 13.13 21.49 -7.16
N LYS A 63 13.40 21.42 -8.47
CA LYS A 63 14.20 22.43 -9.18
C LYS A 63 13.50 23.78 -9.15
#